data_AF-A0A3D2TNW8-F1
#
_entry.id   AF-A0A3D2TNW8-F1
#
_cell.length_a   1.000
_cell.length_b   1.000
_cell.length_c   1.000
_cell.angle_alpha   90.00
_cell.angle_beta   90.00
_cell.angle_gamma   90.00
#
_symmetry.space_group_name_H-M   'P 1'
#
loop_
_entity.id
_entity.type
_entity.pdbx_description
1 polymer ?
#
loop_
_entity_poly.entity_id
_entity_poly.type
_entity_poly.pdbx_seq_one_letter_code
_entity_poly.pdbx_strand_id
1 'polypeptide(L)'
;MTESPGCVSTQLRWSVYSLLIALAVGNMGGRLFSVNSVNRIDLERHLIRQDLRKAEQRLKQKELSDDEFQKYLAEVRQRIHAARRLQRPFLSANDRSRWLAIRALVELGTYEIDDLLDSNNWNTIDMVQHEGRDGKKHLYSSKPPLLITLLAGEYWLVHSATGMTLESHPFLIGRLMLVTINILPMMLMFFLLAKMAERLGTSDWSRIFMVSCATLGTLLTPFAVVLNNHIVAAVSTSIALYAFMRIWFDGENRTRYYVICGLAAAFTAANELPALIFLVALAGVLWTRDRKAWLCAFLPAAMLVVVAFFATNYAAHNVLTPPYMHKGTDNPEENWYDYTYILEGKERESYWRDRQGIDRGEPSRSAYAFHVLVGHHGIFSLTPVWLISMLGLVLWSLQEDKSKRVLALGILGMTIVCLVFYIGLRPLEDRNYGGVCSGFRWMFWFAPCWLLGMLPALDRFADSRGWRMVALVFLMMSAFSASFPTWNPWRHPWIYRLIEYAG
;
A
#
# COMPACT_ATOMS: atom_id res chain seq x y z
N MET A 1 -45.91 13.77 -11.14
CA MET A 1 -44.74 12.87 -11.05
C MET A 1 -44.65 12.39 -9.62
N THR A 2 -45.33 11.28 -9.34
CA THR A 2 -45.34 10.61 -8.03
C THR A 2 -44.04 9.83 -7.89
N GLU A 3 -43.22 10.20 -6.91
CA GLU A 3 -42.02 9.45 -6.53
C GLU A 3 -42.39 8.01 -6.21
N SER A 4 -41.67 7.04 -6.79
CA SER A 4 -41.89 5.64 -6.46
C SER A 4 -41.50 5.39 -4.99
N PRO A 5 -42.30 4.63 -4.22
CA PRO A 5 -42.00 4.33 -2.83
C PRO A 5 -40.75 3.44 -2.78
N GLY A 6 -39.58 4.05 -2.57
CA GLY A 6 -38.30 3.34 -2.45
C GLY A 6 -37.08 4.05 -3.05
N CYS A 7 -37.25 5.12 -3.83
CA CYS A 7 -36.14 5.92 -4.34
C CYS A 7 -35.71 6.96 -3.30
N VAL A 8 -34.51 6.81 -2.74
CA VAL A 8 -33.87 7.77 -1.85
C VAL A 8 -33.44 8.99 -2.67
N SER A 9 -33.60 10.19 -2.12
CA SER A 9 -33.13 11.40 -2.81
C SER A 9 -31.61 11.37 -3.00
N THR A 10 -31.11 11.90 -4.11
CA THR A 10 -29.67 12.03 -4.38
C THR A 10 -28.96 12.76 -3.23
N GLN A 11 -29.62 13.76 -2.62
CA GLN A 11 -29.09 14.48 -1.48
C GLN A 11 -28.89 13.59 -0.25
N LEU A 12 -29.85 12.69 0.05
CA LEU A 12 -29.71 11.75 1.15
C LEU A 12 -28.58 10.74 0.88
N ARG A 13 -28.45 10.23 -0.36
CA ARG A 13 -27.34 9.34 -0.72
C ARG A 13 -25.97 10.01 -0.52
N TRP A 14 -25.80 11.23 -0.99
CA TRP A 14 -24.55 11.98 -0.78
C TRP A 14 -24.29 12.31 0.69
N SER A 15 -25.34 12.50 1.49
CA SER A 15 -25.21 12.63 2.95
C SER A 15 -24.67 11.32 3.55
N VAL A 16 -25.21 10.17 3.16
CA VAL A 16 -24.72 8.85 3.59
C VAL A 16 -23.27 8.61 3.15
N TYR A 17 -22.92 8.93 1.89
CA TYR A 17 -21.54 8.81 1.40
C TYR A 17 -20.58 9.66 2.22
N SER A 18 -20.97 10.91 2.52
CA SER A 18 -20.15 11.83 3.30
C SER A 18 -19.92 11.30 4.73
N LEU A 19 -20.93 10.71 5.36
CA LEU A 19 -20.80 10.07 6.66
C LEU A 19 -19.86 8.85 6.60
N LEU A 20 -20.01 7.98 5.61
CA LEU A 20 -19.13 6.81 5.43
C LEU A 20 -17.67 7.22 5.19
N ILE A 21 -17.45 8.22 4.34
CA ILE A 21 -16.11 8.76 4.06
C ILE A 21 -15.52 9.40 5.32
N ALA A 22 -16.29 10.21 6.05
CA ALA A 22 -15.84 10.84 7.29
C ALA A 22 -15.48 9.79 8.36
N LEU A 23 -16.28 8.74 8.51
CA LEU A 23 -15.99 7.62 9.40
C LEU A 23 -14.69 6.90 9.00
N ALA A 24 -14.51 6.59 7.71
CA ALA A 24 -13.29 5.93 7.24
C ALA A 24 -12.04 6.80 7.43
N VAL A 25 -12.11 8.08 7.09
CA VAL A 25 -11.01 9.04 7.28
C VAL A 25 -10.69 9.20 8.76
N GLY A 26 -11.70 9.39 9.62
CA GLY A 26 -11.52 9.48 11.06
C GLY A 26 -10.93 8.20 11.66
N ASN A 27 -11.34 7.02 11.17
CA ASN A 27 -10.82 5.74 11.62
C ASN A 27 -9.35 5.54 11.20
N MET A 28 -8.99 5.83 9.95
CA MET A 28 -7.61 5.78 9.46
C MET A 28 -6.71 6.78 10.20
N GLY A 29 -7.18 8.02 10.40
CA GLY A 29 -6.48 9.05 11.15
C GLY A 29 -6.27 8.64 12.61
N GLY A 30 -7.33 8.20 13.29
CA GLY A 30 -7.28 7.70 14.66
C GLY A 30 -6.26 6.56 14.82
N ARG A 31 -6.25 5.59 13.90
CA ARG A 31 -5.26 4.50 13.89
C ARG A 31 -3.83 5.02 13.72
N LEU A 32 -3.59 5.92 12.76
CA LEU A 32 -2.27 6.51 12.49
C LEU A 32 -1.71 7.24 13.72
N PHE A 33 -2.54 7.99 14.43
CA PHE A 33 -2.11 8.74 15.62
C PHE A 33 -1.92 7.85 16.86
N SER A 34 -2.57 6.68 16.93
CA SER A 34 -2.50 5.80 18.11
C SER A 34 -1.62 4.56 17.95
N VAL A 35 -1.17 4.20 16.75
CA VAL A 35 -0.43 2.95 16.47
C VAL A 35 0.75 2.65 17.40
N ASN A 36 1.52 3.67 17.79
CA ASN A 36 2.68 3.51 18.68
C ASN A 36 2.28 3.40 20.15
N SER A 37 1.14 4.01 20.51
CA SER A 37 0.65 4.07 21.88
C SER A 37 0.00 2.75 22.34
N VAL A 38 -0.62 1.97 21.46
CA VAL A 38 -1.46 0.85 21.93
C VAL A 38 -0.71 -0.47 22.08
N ASN A 39 0.35 -0.71 21.30
CA ASN A 39 0.98 -2.05 21.23
C ASN A 39 2.25 -2.18 22.09
N ARG A 40 3.01 -1.10 22.30
CA ARG A 40 4.35 -1.18 22.91
C ARG A 40 4.58 -0.25 24.10
N ILE A 41 3.71 0.72 24.36
CA ILE A 41 3.96 1.74 25.37
C ILE A 41 4.04 1.15 26.79
N ASP A 42 3.17 0.20 27.11
CA ASP A 42 3.11 -0.35 28.46
C ASP A 42 4.29 -1.28 28.73
N LEU A 43 4.66 -2.09 27.74
CA LEU A 43 5.87 -2.92 27.81
C LEU A 43 7.12 -2.06 27.89
N GLU A 44 7.25 -1.02 27.06
CA GLU A 44 8.36 -0.07 27.10
C GLU A 44 8.46 0.60 28.47
N ARG A 45 7.36 1.17 28.98
CA ARG A 45 7.29 1.77 30.33
C ARG A 45 7.61 0.76 31.43
N HIS A 46 7.20 -0.48 31.28
CA HIS A 46 7.49 -1.54 32.25
C HIS A 46 8.98 -1.87 32.26
N LEU A 47 9.59 -2.14 31.11
CA LEU A 47 11.01 -2.44 30.98
C LEU A 47 11.89 -1.27 31.44
N ILE A 48 11.55 -0.04 31.06
CA ILE A 48 12.25 1.16 31.52
C ILE A 48 12.18 1.29 33.05
N ARG A 49 10.99 1.14 33.66
CA ARG A 49 10.83 1.19 35.12
C ARG A 49 11.61 0.08 35.82
N GLN A 50 11.60 -1.12 35.26
CA GLN A 50 12.31 -2.27 35.83
C GLN A 50 13.82 -2.05 35.83
N ASP A 51 14.39 -1.60 34.72
CA ASP A 51 15.83 -1.38 34.61
C ASP A 51 16.28 -0.13 35.37
N LEU A 52 15.48 0.93 35.41
CA LEU A 52 15.74 2.11 36.24
C LEU A 52 15.82 1.74 37.72
N ARG A 53 14.88 0.94 38.23
CA ARG A 53 14.92 0.47 39.63
C ARG A 53 16.19 -0.31 39.94
N LYS A 54 16.61 -1.21 39.05
CA LYS A 54 17.87 -1.97 39.20
C LYS A 54 19.09 -1.05 39.19
N ALA A 55 19.10 -0.05 38.31
CA ALA A 55 20.17 0.93 38.24
C ALA A 55 20.24 1.82 39.48
N GLU A 56 19.10 2.33 39.96
CA GLU A 56 19.01 3.12 41.20
C GLU A 56 19.53 2.33 42.40
N GLN A 57 19.15 1.06 42.54
CA GLN A 57 19.65 0.20 43.62
C GLN A 57 21.17 0.03 43.57
N ARG A 58 21.75 -0.17 42.38
CA ARG A 58 23.21 -0.28 42.20
C ARG A 58 23.93 1.03 42.48
N LEU A 59 23.35 2.16 42.12
CA LEU A 59 23.93 3.48 42.40
C LEU A 59 23.87 3.81 43.89
N LYS A 60 22.80 3.43 44.62
CA LYS A 60 22.70 3.61 46.07
C LYS A 60 23.72 2.78 46.87
N GLN A 61 24.21 1.68 46.30
CA GLN A 61 25.28 0.87 46.90
C GLN A 61 26.66 1.51 46.72
N LYS A 62 26.80 2.49 45.82
CA LYS A 62 28.00 3.30 45.71
C LYS A 62 27.79 4.51 46.61
N GLU A 63 28.68 4.73 47.57
CA GLU A 63 28.65 5.85 48.52
C GLU A 63 28.96 7.19 47.80
N LEU A 64 28.12 7.55 46.83
CA LEU A 64 28.22 8.76 46.03
C LEU A 64 27.64 9.95 46.82
N SER A 65 28.15 11.15 46.54
CA SER A 65 27.48 12.37 46.99
C SER A 65 26.12 12.53 46.30
N ASP A 66 25.20 13.31 46.90
CA ASP A 66 23.85 13.50 46.35
C ASP A 66 23.88 14.08 44.92
N ASP A 67 24.79 15.02 44.65
CA ASP A 67 24.95 15.64 43.33
C ASP A 67 25.47 14.62 42.28
N GLU A 68 26.45 13.80 42.65
CA GLU A 68 26.95 12.73 41.77
C GLU A 68 25.90 11.66 41.52
N PHE A 69 25.15 11.28 42.56
CA PHE A 69 24.05 10.32 42.44
C PHE A 69 23.00 10.80 41.44
N GLN A 70 22.56 12.06 41.53
CA GLN A 70 21.57 12.63 40.61
C GLN A 70 22.10 12.72 39.18
N LYS A 71 23.36 13.13 39.00
CA LYS A 71 24.00 13.19 37.68
C LYS A 71 24.08 11.81 37.02
N TYR A 72 24.61 10.81 37.72
CA TYR A 72 24.70 9.45 37.20
C TYR A 72 23.32 8.84 36.94
N LEU A 73 22.34 9.12 37.80
CA LEU A 73 20.98 8.64 37.59
C LEU A 73 20.35 9.25 36.33
N ALA A 74 20.58 10.54 36.06
CA ALA A 74 20.11 11.20 34.85
C ALA A 74 20.73 10.59 33.57
N GLU A 75 22.04 10.36 33.56
CA GLU A 75 22.76 9.71 32.46
C GLU A 75 22.26 8.26 32.22
N VAL A 76 22.14 7.48 33.30
CA VAL A 76 21.65 6.11 33.23
C VAL A 76 20.19 6.07 32.78
N ARG A 77 19.36 7.02 33.23
CA ARG A 77 17.98 7.17 32.76
C ARG A 77 17.96 7.41 31.26
N GLN A 78 18.73 8.36 30.73
CA GLN A 78 18.79 8.58 29.29
C GLN A 78 19.22 7.32 28.53
N ARG A 79 20.26 6.63 29.01
CA ARG A 79 20.76 5.40 28.38
C ARG A 79 19.73 4.27 28.38
N ILE A 80 19.03 4.05 29.50
CA ILE A 80 17.98 3.01 29.61
C ILE A 80 16.80 3.36 28.70
N HIS A 81 16.36 4.62 28.70
CA HIS A 81 15.28 5.07 27.81
C HIS A 81 15.64 4.84 26.34
N ALA A 82 16.87 5.17 25.93
CA ALA A 82 17.35 4.92 24.57
C ALA A 82 17.40 3.42 24.25
N ALA A 83 17.98 2.60 25.14
CA ALA A 83 18.13 1.16 24.94
C ALA A 83 16.82 0.37 24.99
N ARG A 84 15.79 0.90 25.65
CA ARG A 84 14.49 0.23 25.83
C ARG A 84 13.37 0.83 24.98
N ARG A 85 13.67 1.74 24.07
CA ARG A 85 12.69 2.29 23.13
C ARG A 85 12.16 1.18 22.20
N LEU A 86 10.92 0.78 22.41
CA LEU A 86 10.20 -0.20 21.61
C LEU A 86 9.26 0.47 20.60
N GLN A 87 8.81 1.68 20.88
CA GLN A 87 7.96 2.45 19.98
C GLN A 87 8.75 2.88 18.75
N ARG A 88 8.31 2.40 17.59
CA ARG A 88 8.92 2.74 16.30
C ARG A 88 7.90 3.46 15.41
N PRO A 89 8.29 4.56 14.75
CA PRO A 89 7.42 5.28 13.81
C PRO A 89 7.05 4.45 12.57
N PHE A 90 7.86 3.44 12.24
CA PHE A 90 7.77 2.65 11.01
C PHE A 90 7.63 1.17 11.35
N LEU A 91 6.68 0.49 10.72
CA LEU A 91 6.08 -0.75 11.25
C LEU A 91 6.66 -2.03 10.65
N SER A 92 7.51 -1.96 9.63
CA SER A 92 8.23 -3.11 9.10
C SER A 92 9.56 -2.74 8.45
N ALA A 93 10.32 -3.72 7.96
CA ALA A 93 11.46 -3.43 7.11
C ALA A 93 11.03 -2.80 5.76
N ASN A 94 9.83 -3.15 5.27
CA ASN A 94 9.34 -2.73 3.96
C ASN A 94 9.09 -1.23 3.87
N ASP A 95 8.46 -0.63 4.88
CA ASP A 95 8.26 0.81 4.94
C ASP A 95 9.56 1.53 5.34
N ARG A 96 10.34 0.99 6.29
CA ARG A 96 11.67 1.55 6.66
C ARG A 96 12.62 1.68 5.49
N SER A 97 12.62 0.75 4.53
CA SER A 97 13.43 0.85 3.31
C SER A 97 13.15 2.13 2.51
N ARG A 98 11.86 2.52 2.40
CA ARG A 98 11.48 3.77 1.71
C ARG A 98 11.83 4.99 2.54
N TRP A 99 11.59 4.94 3.85
CA TRP A 99 11.93 6.03 4.76
C TRP A 99 13.44 6.31 4.80
N LEU A 100 14.28 5.26 4.78
CA LEU A 100 15.74 5.38 4.70
C LEU A 100 16.17 6.11 3.42
N ALA A 101 15.63 5.74 2.27
CA ALA A 101 15.98 6.41 1.01
C ALA A 101 15.44 7.85 0.93
N ILE A 102 14.25 8.13 1.46
CA ILE A 102 13.73 9.50 1.61
C ILE A 102 14.66 10.33 2.49
N ARG A 103 15.12 9.73 3.60
CA ARG A 103 16.04 10.36 4.54
C ARG A 103 17.39 10.65 3.89
N ALA A 104 17.98 9.67 3.20
CA ALA A 104 19.23 9.82 2.47
C ALA A 104 19.18 10.96 1.47
N LEU A 105 18.10 11.03 0.67
CA LEU A 105 17.95 12.06 -0.34
C LEU A 105 17.91 13.48 0.24
N VAL A 106 17.22 13.67 1.37
CA VAL A 106 17.00 15.00 1.94
C VAL A 106 18.12 15.41 2.89
N GLU A 107 18.60 14.49 3.73
CA GLU A 107 19.59 14.78 4.77
C GLU A 107 21.03 14.65 4.27
N LEU A 108 21.30 13.78 3.29
CA LEU A 108 22.65 13.52 2.78
C LEU A 108 22.83 13.89 1.29
N GLY A 109 21.74 14.12 0.55
CA GLY A 109 21.81 14.43 -0.88
C GLY A 109 22.16 13.23 -1.77
N THR A 110 21.97 11.99 -1.28
CA THR A 110 22.31 10.74 -1.97
C THR A 110 21.17 9.72 -1.89
N TYR A 111 21.21 8.68 -2.73
CA TYR A 111 20.34 7.50 -2.60
C TYR A 111 20.96 6.38 -1.74
N GLU A 112 22.24 6.51 -1.41
CA GLU A 112 22.99 5.58 -0.57
C GLU A 112 22.49 5.71 0.88
N ILE A 113 22.25 4.57 1.54
CA ILE A 113 21.62 4.54 2.87
C ILE A 113 22.60 4.12 3.98
N ASP A 114 23.86 3.83 3.62
CA ASP A 114 24.90 3.26 4.48
C ASP A 114 25.04 4.00 5.81
N ASP A 115 25.22 5.33 5.73
CA ASP A 115 25.46 6.21 6.89
C ASP A 115 24.23 6.40 7.80
N LEU A 116 23.06 5.93 7.36
CA LEU A 116 21.81 6.05 8.11
C LEU A 116 21.40 4.77 8.82
N LEU A 117 22.09 3.65 8.55
CA LEU A 117 21.72 2.35 9.10
C LEU A 117 22.16 2.20 10.56
N ASP A 118 21.27 1.65 11.38
CA ASP A 118 21.54 1.31 12.78
C ASP A 118 20.92 -0.04 13.17
N SER A 119 21.36 -0.63 14.29
CA SER A 119 20.83 -1.92 14.77
C SER A 119 19.41 -1.85 15.35
N ASN A 120 18.87 -0.65 15.55
CA ASN A 120 17.67 -0.38 16.32
C ASN A 120 16.53 0.17 15.45
N ASN A 121 16.50 1.46 15.14
CA ASN A 121 15.39 2.16 14.52
C ASN A 121 15.48 2.23 13.00
N TRP A 122 16.67 2.50 12.46
CA TRP A 122 16.91 2.74 11.05
C TRP A 122 17.57 1.53 10.41
N ASN A 123 16.83 0.45 10.23
CA ASN A 123 17.28 -0.76 9.53
C ASN A 123 16.23 -1.28 8.58
N THR A 124 16.67 -2.04 7.59
CA THR A 124 15.79 -2.80 6.74
C THR A 124 16.48 -4.05 6.22
N ILE A 125 15.69 -5.09 5.94
CA ILE A 125 16.11 -6.22 5.11
C ILE A 125 15.84 -5.94 3.62
N ASP A 126 14.99 -4.97 3.31
CA ASP A 126 14.55 -4.63 1.96
C ASP A 126 15.55 -3.66 1.29
N MET A 127 16.83 -4.02 1.27
CA MET A 127 17.92 -3.25 0.65
C MET A 127 18.78 -4.13 -0.26
N VAL A 128 19.52 -3.48 -1.15
CA VAL A 128 20.42 -4.09 -2.14
C VAL A 128 21.79 -3.43 -2.05
N GLN A 129 22.84 -4.09 -2.55
CA GLN A 129 24.18 -3.53 -2.64
C GLN A 129 24.68 -3.59 -4.08
N HIS A 130 25.22 -2.48 -4.57
CA HIS A 130 25.91 -2.42 -5.86
C HIS A 130 26.94 -1.28 -5.87
N GLU A 131 27.76 -1.23 -6.90
CA GLU A 131 28.76 -0.17 -7.08
C GLU A 131 28.06 1.18 -7.36
N GLY A 132 28.47 2.22 -6.63
CA GLY A 132 28.05 3.60 -6.84
C GLY A 132 28.89 4.32 -7.88
N ARG A 133 28.64 5.61 -8.07
CA ARG A 133 29.40 6.43 -9.05
C ARG A 133 30.85 6.68 -8.64
N ASP A 134 31.17 6.47 -7.38
CA ASP A 134 32.51 6.60 -6.81
C ASP A 134 33.34 5.31 -6.91
N GLY A 135 32.79 4.27 -7.54
CA GLY A 135 33.44 2.97 -7.70
C GLY A 135 33.43 2.09 -6.44
N LYS A 136 32.69 2.49 -5.39
CA LYS A 136 32.58 1.71 -4.14
C LYS A 136 31.22 1.06 -4.03
N LYS A 137 31.15 -0.04 -3.28
CA LYS A 137 29.88 -0.69 -2.98
C LYS A 137 29.13 0.08 -1.89
N HIS A 138 27.88 0.42 -2.18
CA HIS A 138 26.97 1.10 -1.25
C HIS A 138 25.65 0.36 -1.15
N LEU A 139 24.93 0.60 -0.06
CA LEU A 139 23.60 0.06 0.19
C LEU A 139 22.53 1.02 -0.30
N TYR A 140 21.48 0.46 -0.89
CA TYR A 140 20.34 1.21 -1.44
C TYR A 140 19.02 0.56 -1.06
N SER A 141 17.94 1.34 -1.06
CA SER A 141 16.59 0.77 -0.98
C SER A 141 16.31 -0.17 -2.15
N SER A 142 15.69 -1.32 -1.89
CA SER A 142 15.24 -2.24 -2.94
C SER A 142 13.98 -1.76 -3.69
N LYS A 143 13.42 -0.60 -3.33
CA LYS A 143 12.14 -0.11 -3.87
C LYS A 143 12.38 0.83 -5.05
N PRO A 144 11.48 0.84 -6.06
CA PRO A 144 11.59 1.77 -7.17
C PRO A 144 11.65 3.24 -6.69
N PRO A 145 12.59 4.06 -7.18
CA PRO A 145 12.91 5.35 -6.60
C PRO A 145 11.91 6.47 -6.95
N LEU A 146 11.04 6.32 -7.95
CA LEU A 146 10.13 7.41 -8.35
C LEU A 146 9.26 7.90 -7.20
N LEU A 147 8.55 7.00 -6.50
CA LEU A 147 7.70 7.38 -5.37
C LEU A 147 8.55 7.96 -4.21
N ILE A 148 9.71 7.37 -3.95
CA ILE A 148 10.66 7.85 -2.94
C ILE A 148 11.09 9.30 -3.24
N THR A 149 11.41 9.60 -4.50
CA THR A 149 11.87 10.92 -4.94
C THR A 149 10.77 11.97 -4.78
N LEU A 150 9.53 11.63 -5.14
CA LEU A 150 8.39 12.53 -4.95
C LEU A 150 8.16 12.85 -3.46
N LEU A 151 8.26 11.84 -2.60
CA LEU A 151 8.09 12.00 -1.16
C LEU A 151 9.28 12.69 -0.48
N ALA A 152 10.49 12.54 -1.03
CA ALA A 152 11.65 13.33 -0.61
C ALA A 152 11.41 14.83 -0.86
N GLY A 153 10.69 15.21 -1.92
CA GLY A 153 10.28 16.59 -2.14
C GLY A 153 9.37 17.14 -1.03
N GLU A 154 8.39 16.36 -0.58
CA GLU A 154 7.54 16.73 0.55
C GLU A 154 8.35 16.85 1.85
N TYR A 155 9.20 15.85 2.13
CA TYR A 155 10.05 15.87 3.33
C TYR A 155 11.03 17.04 3.30
N TRP A 156 11.63 17.35 2.14
CA TRP A 156 12.53 18.47 1.95
C TRP A 156 11.87 19.81 2.28
N LEU A 157 10.60 20.01 1.93
CA LEU A 157 9.85 21.22 2.31
C LEU A 157 9.71 21.34 3.82
N VAL A 158 9.35 20.24 4.50
CA VAL A 158 9.24 20.21 5.97
C VAL A 158 10.60 20.50 6.62
N HIS A 159 11.64 19.80 6.16
CA HIS A 159 13.00 19.95 6.65
C HIS A 159 13.51 21.38 6.46
N SER A 160 13.37 21.94 5.26
CA SER A 160 13.86 23.29 4.93
C SER A 160 13.11 24.39 5.66
N ALA A 161 11.80 24.22 5.90
CA ALA A 161 10.99 25.22 6.60
C ALA A 161 11.13 25.21 8.12
N THR A 162 11.49 24.05 8.72
CA THR A 162 11.41 23.86 10.17
C THR A 162 12.71 23.40 10.83
N GLY A 163 13.69 22.92 10.06
CA GLY A 163 14.88 22.24 10.55
C GLY A 163 14.62 20.87 11.19
N MET A 164 13.38 20.37 11.18
CA MET A 164 13.07 19.06 11.74
C MET A 164 13.54 17.94 10.82
N THR A 165 14.22 16.96 11.41
CA THR A 165 14.69 15.75 10.72
C THR A 165 13.82 14.53 11.05
N LEU A 166 13.84 13.51 10.19
CA LEU A 166 13.19 12.23 10.45
C LEU A 166 13.86 11.51 11.64
N GLU A 167 15.12 11.79 11.93
CA GLU A 167 15.80 11.32 13.13
C GLU A 167 15.27 11.97 14.42
N SER A 168 15.14 13.30 14.42
CA SER A 168 14.73 14.06 15.61
C SER A 168 13.22 14.00 15.86
N HIS A 169 12.40 14.10 14.81
CA HIS A 169 10.93 14.17 14.88
C HIS A 169 10.22 13.08 14.05
N PRO A 170 10.60 11.79 14.15
CA PRO A 170 10.14 10.74 13.25
C PRO A 170 8.62 10.58 13.22
N PHE A 171 7.98 10.70 14.39
CA PHE A 171 6.53 10.50 14.51
C PHE A 171 5.74 11.65 13.88
N LEU A 172 6.19 12.89 14.08
CA LEU A 172 5.48 14.06 13.57
C LEU A 172 5.56 14.07 12.04
N ILE A 173 6.78 13.98 11.50
CA ILE A 173 7.03 14.01 10.06
C ILE A 173 6.41 12.79 9.39
N GLY A 174 6.66 11.58 9.93
CA GLY A 174 6.10 10.35 9.37
C GLY A 174 4.57 10.35 9.33
N ARG A 175 3.90 10.83 10.38
CA ARG A 175 2.43 10.93 10.40
C ARG A 175 1.91 12.00 9.46
N LEU A 176 2.54 13.17 9.41
CA LEU A 176 2.17 14.24 8.49
C LEU A 176 2.19 13.72 7.04
N MET A 177 3.30 13.10 6.64
CA MET A 177 3.45 12.54 5.29
C MET A 177 2.47 11.38 5.02
N LEU A 178 2.16 10.54 6.02
CA LEU A 178 1.15 9.49 5.83
C LEU A 178 -0.27 10.04 5.68
N VAL A 179 -0.59 11.18 6.29
CA VAL A 179 -1.87 11.87 6.04
C VAL A 179 -1.94 12.33 4.59
N THR A 180 -0.88 12.96 4.08
CA THR A 180 -0.85 13.55 2.72
C THR A 180 -0.76 12.52 1.61
N ILE A 181 -0.02 11.41 1.79
CA ILE A 181 0.14 10.38 0.75
C ILE A 181 -0.89 9.25 0.81
N ASN A 182 -1.43 8.93 2.00
CA ASN A 182 -2.41 7.85 2.14
C ASN A 182 -3.82 8.39 2.41
N ILE A 183 -4.02 9.11 3.52
CA ILE A 183 -5.38 9.40 4.02
C ILE A 183 -6.14 10.37 3.11
N LEU A 184 -5.53 11.50 2.74
CA LEU A 184 -6.19 12.47 1.83
C LEU A 184 -6.41 11.89 0.43
N PRO A 185 -5.45 11.16 -0.18
CA PRO A 185 -5.68 10.53 -1.48
C PRO A 185 -6.72 9.41 -1.44
N MET A 186 -6.81 8.64 -0.34
CA MET A 186 -7.90 7.68 -0.14
C MET A 186 -9.26 8.36 0.03
N MET A 187 -9.34 9.50 0.70
CA MET A 187 -10.57 10.29 0.77
C MET A 187 -11.03 10.72 -0.64
N LEU A 188 -10.10 11.19 -1.47
CA LEU A 188 -10.38 11.49 -2.88
C LEU A 188 -10.84 10.23 -3.64
N MET A 189 -10.17 9.09 -3.44
CA MET A 189 -10.54 7.82 -4.04
C MET A 189 -11.99 7.44 -3.70
N PHE A 190 -12.39 7.53 -2.45
CA PHE A 190 -13.75 7.23 -2.01
C PHE A 190 -14.78 8.18 -2.63
N PHE A 191 -14.46 9.47 -2.72
CA PHE A 191 -15.32 10.45 -3.38
C PHE A 191 -15.49 10.16 -4.88
N LEU A 192 -14.41 9.80 -5.59
CA LEU A 192 -14.47 9.41 -6.99
C LEU A 192 -15.28 8.12 -7.18
N LEU A 193 -15.09 7.13 -6.31
CA LEU A 193 -15.87 5.90 -6.31
C LEU A 193 -17.36 6.16 -6.06
N ALA A 194 -17.72 7.08 -5.16
CA ALA A 194 -19.11 7.51 -4.96
C ALA A 194 -19.70 8.17 -6.21
N LYS A 195 -18.93 9.03 -6.92
CA LYS A 195 -19.35 9.58 -8.22
C LYS A 195 -19.57 8.49 -9.27
N MET A 196 -18.69 7.50 -9.34
CA MET A 196 -18.81 6.39 -10.29
C MET A 196 -19.99 5.47 -9.93
N ALA A 197 -20.27 5.27 -8.64
CA ALA A 197 -21.44 4.55 -8.16
C ALA A 197 -22.74 5.25 -8.59
N GLU A 198 -22.87 6.56 -8.38
CA GLU A 198 -24.02 7.35 -8.86
C GLU A 198 -24.21 7.25 -10.37
N ARG A 199 -23.09 7.17 -11.12
CA ARG A 199 -23.10 7.10 -12.59
C ARG A 199 -23.56 5.73 -13.10
N LEU A 200 -23.11 4.64 -12.49
CA LEU A 200 -23.25 3.28 -13.04
C LEU A 200 -24.27 2.40 -12.32
N GLY A 201 -24.45 2.59 -11.00
CA GLY A 201 -25.42 1.81 -10.23
C GLY A 201 -26.85 2.23 -10.58
N THR A 202 -27.79 1.28 -10.58
CA THR A 202 -29.20 1.56 -10.91
C THR A 202 -30.12 1.59 -9.69
N SER A 203 -29.68 1.06 -8.55
CA SER A 203 -30.42 1.07 -7.28
C SER A 203 -29.68 1.83 -6.19
N ASP A 204 -30.41 2.41 -5.23
CA ASP A 204 -29.77 3.09 -4.09
C ASP A 204 -28.99 2.13 -3.19
N TRP A 205 -29.50 0.90 -3.09
CA TRP A 205 -28.83 -0.18 -2.37
C TRP A 205 -27.44 -0.46 -2.94
N SER A 206 -27.30 -0.67 -4.25
CA SER A 206 -26.00 -0.99 -4.85
C SER A 206 -24.99 0.13 -4.70
N ARG A 207 -25.43 1.39 -4.87
CA ARG A 207 -24.56 2.56 -4.76
C ARG A 207 -24.04 2.73 -3.33
N ILE A 208 -24.94 2.69 -2.34
CA ILE A 208 -24.57 2.78 -0.91
C ILE A 208 -23.71 1.59 -0.50
N PHE A 209 -24.05 0.38 -0.95
CA PHE A 209 -23.29 -0.82 -0.62
C PHE A 209 -21.87 -0.76 -1.19
N MET A 210 -21.69 -0.36 -2.46
CA MET A 210 -20.36 -0.21 -3.06
C MET A 210 -19.51 0.81 -2.29
N VAL A 211 -20.07 1.98 -1.93
CA VAL A 211 -19.34 2.99 -1.15
C VAL A 211 -19.02 2.48 0.27
N SER A 212 -19.91 1.69 0.87
CA SER A 212 -19.65 1.01 2.16
C SER A 212 -18.50 0.00 2.05
N CYS A 213 -18.46 -0.80 0.97
CA CYS A 213 -17.34 -1.69 0.68
C CYS A 213 -16.03 -0.92 0.51
N ALA A 214 -16.04 0.17 -0.26
CA ALA A 214 -14.84 0.98 -0.50
C ALA A 214 -14.25 1.51 0.82
N THR A 215 -15.12 2.04 1.68
CA THR A 215 -14.73 2.73 2.93
C THR A 215 -14.39 1.77 4.07
N LEU A 216 -15.04 0.59 4.14
CA LEU A 216 -14.95 -0.31 5.30
C LEU A 216 -14.53 -1.74 4.96
N GLY A 217 -14.79 -2.20 3.73
CA GLY A 217 -14.65 -3.60 3.34
C GLY A 217 -13.39 -3.96 2.56
N THR A 218 -12.51 -2.99 2.25
CA THR A 218 -11.26 -3.26 1.52
C THR A 218 -10.06 -3.34 2.44
N LEU A 219 -9.10 -4.21 2.10
CA LEU A 219 -7.80 -4.31 2.76
C LEU A 219 -6.84 -3.14 2.47
N LEU A 220 -7.32 -2.04 1.87
CA LEU A 220 -6.55 -0.82 1.70
C LEU A 220 -6.44 0.00 2.99
N THR A 221 -7.53 0.08 3.78
CA THR A 221 -7.57 0.92 4.99
C THR A 221 -6.56 0.53 6.08
N PRO A 222 -6.19 -0.75 6.30
CA PRO A 222 -5.08 -1.10 7.19
C PRO A 222 -3.74 -0.48 6.79
N PHE A 223 -3.51 -0.27 5.49
CA PHE A 223 -2.24 0.20 4.97
C PHE A 223 -2.09 1.72 5.09
N ALA A 224 -3.14 2.45 5.48
CA ALA A 224 -3.10 3.90 5.61
C ALA A 224 -2.05 4.38 6.65
N VAL A 225 -1.69 3.52 7.60
CA VAL A 225 -0.75 3.84 8.69
C VAL A 225 0.71 3.49 8.38
N VAL A 226 1.01 3.03 7.15
CA VAL A 226 2.38 2.66 6.73
C VAL A 226 2.70 3.23 5.35
N LEU A 227 3.98 3.50 5.09
CA LEU A 227 4.39 3.96 3.77
C LEU A 227 4.43 2.78 2.80
N ASN A 228 3.57 2.82 1.78
CA ASN A 228 3.39 1.74 0.82
C ASN A 228 2.98 2.29 -0.56
N ASN A 229 3.24 1.50 -1.60
CA ASN A 229 2.87 1.82 -2.98
C ASN A 229 1.44 1.35 -3.33
N HIS A 230 0.86 0.41 -2.58
CA HIS A 230 -0.44 -0.19 -2.88
C HIS A 230 -1.59 0.82 -2.83
N ILE A 231 -1.61 1.71 -1.83
CA ILE A 231 -2.60 2.79 -1.73
C ILE A 231 -2.44 3.77 -2.89
N VAL A 232 -1.20 4.20 -3.15
CA VAL A 232 -0.90 5.14 -4.24
C VAL A 232 -1.37 4.58 -5.59
N ALA A 233 -1.12 3.29 -5.83
CA ALA A 233 -1.60 2.59 -7.02
C ALA A 233 -3.13 2.51 -7.07
N ALA A 234 -3.81 2.13 -5.98
CA ALA A 234 -5.29 2.07 -5.94
C ALA A 234 -5.96 3.45 -6.16
N VAL A 235 -5.40 4.51 -5.58
CA VAL A 235 -5.88 5.88 -5.79
C VAL A 235 -5.70 6.27 -7.26
N SER A 236 -4.53 6.01 -7.83
CA SER A 236 -4.21 6.29 -9.23
C SER A 236 -5.12 5.51 -10.19
N THR A 237 -5.40 4.23 -9.89
CA THR A 237 -6.39 3.43 -10.62
C THR A 237 -7.77 4.09 -10.60
N SER A 238 -8.22 4.60 -9.45
CA SER A 238 -9.53 5.27 -9.35
C SER A 238 -9.59 6.57 -10.13
N ILE A 239 -8.51 7.37 -10.12
CA ILE A 239 -8.40 8.59 -10.92
C ILE A 239 -8.45 8.26 -12.41
N ALA A 240 -7.69 7.25 -12.84
CA ALA A 240 -7.68 6.78 -14.22
C ALA A 240 -9.06 6.26 -14.65
N LEU A 241 -9.72 5.44 -13.82
CA LEU A 241 -11.07 4.94 -14.08
C LEU A 241 -12.09 6.07 -14.17
N TYR A 242 -12.03 7.07 -13.29
CA TYR A 242 -12.92 8.20 -13.35
C TYR A 242 -12.74 8.99 -14.64
N ALA A 243 -11.50 9.29 -15.04
CA ALA A 243 -11.21 9.97 -16.30
C ALA A 243 -11.63 9.14 -17.52
N PHE A 244 -11.34 7.83 -17.51
CA PHE A 244 -11.82 6.87 -18.50
C PHE A 244 -13.35 6.92 -18.61
N MET A 245 -14.08 6.95 -17.50
CA MET A 245 -15.54 6.99 -17.52
C MET A 245 -16.08 8.27 -18.16
N ARG A 246 -15.47 9.43 -17.88
CA ARG A 246 -15.83 10.70 -18.52
C ARG A 246 -15.66 10.61 -20.04
N ILE A 247 -14.57 10.01 -20.52
CA ILE A 247 -14.31 9.88 -21.95
C ILE A 247 -15.25 8.85 -22.60
N TRP A 248 -15.34 7.67 -21.99
CA TRP A 248 -15.95 6.48 -22.58
C TRP A 248 -17.48 6.48 -22.47
N PHE A 249 -18.03 6.82 -21.30
CA PHE A 249 -19.47 6.82 -21.06
C PHE A 249 -20.12 8.18 -21.29
N ASP A 250 -19.39 9.29 -21.06
CA ASP A 250 -19.98 10.64 -21.15
C ASP A 250 -19.63 11.34 -22.47
N GLY A 251 -18.77 10.73 -23.30
CA GLY A 251 -18.34 11.29 -24.58
C GLY A 251 -17.51 12.56 -24.45
N GLU A 252 -16.88 12.78 -23.30
CA GLU A 252 -16.12 13.98 -23.02
C GLU A 252 -14.71 13.89 -23.61
N ASN A 253 -14.52 14.51 -24.76
CA ASN A 253 -13.25 14.47 -25.51
C ASN A 253 -12.26 15.59 -25.13
N ARG A 254 -12.51 16.35 -24.05
CA ARG A 254 -11.55 17.35 -23.56
C ARG A 254 -10.21 16.71 -23.22
N THR A 255 -9.13 17.31 -23.72
CA THR A 255 -7.73 16.88 -23.53
C THR A 255 -7.38 16.61 -22.06
N ARG A 256 -7.92 17.40 -21.13
CA ARG A 256 -7.68 17.23 -19.68
C ARG A 256 -7.95 15.80 -19.18
N TYR A 257 -8.99 15.12 -19.67
CA TYR A 257 -9.30 13.76 -19.19
C TYR A 257 -8.32 12.73 -19.77
N TYR A 258 -7.85 12.95 -21.00
CA TYR A 258 -6.79 12.13 -21.58
C TYR A 258 -5.46 12.32 -20.84
N VAL A 259 -5.10 13.56 -20.48
CA VAL A 259 -3.94 13.85 -19.62
C VAL A 259 -4.05 13.14 -18.27
N ILE A 260 -5.17 13.33 -17.57
CA ILE A 260 -5.40 12.72 -16.24
C ILE A 260 -5.35 11.20 -16.34
N CYS A 261 -5.99 10.61 -17.35
CA CYS A 261 -6.01 9.16 -17.55
C CYS A 261 -4.61 8.60 -17.86
N GLY A 262 -3.84 9.26 -18.73
CA GLY A 262 -2.49 8.85 -19.08
C GLY A 262 -1.52 8.94 -17.91
N LEU A 263 -1.52 10.07 -17.18
CA LEU A 263 -0.72 10.26 -15.97
C LEU A 263 -1.05 9.21 -14.93
N ALA A 264 -2.33 9.06 -14.58
CA ALA A 264 -2.75 8.19 -13.49
C ALA A 264 -2.54 6.71 -13.82
N ALA A 265 -2.84 6.26 -15.05
CA ALA A 265 -2.63 4.87 -15.44
C ALA A 265 -1.15 4.49 -15.49
N ALA A 266 -0.29 5.38 -16.01
CA ALA A 266 1.15 5.16 -16.01
C ALA A 266 1.73 5.20 -14.58
N PHE A 267 1.20 6.07 -13.71
CA PHE A 267 1.62 6.13 -12.31
C PHE A 267 1.17 4.90 -11.52
N THR A 268 0.00 4.31 -11.82
CA THR A 268 -0.37 3.00 -11.29
C THR A 268 0.68 1.95 -11.67
N ALA A 269 1.08 1.87 -12.95
CA ALA A 269 2.08 0.91 -13.42
C ALA A 269 3.48 1.14 -12.81
N ALA A 270 3.88 2.39 -12.61
CA ALA A 270 5.15 2.72 -11.95
C ALA A 270 5.18 2.31 -10.47
N ASN A 271 4.02 2.27 -9.81
CA ASN A 271 3.90 1.83 -8.43
C ASN A 271 3.63 0.32 -8.30
N GLU A 272 2.99 -0.30 -9.29
CA GLU A 272 2.66 -1.72 -9.34
C GLU A 272 2.95 -2.26 -10.74
N LEU A 273 4.06 -2.99 -10.90
CA LEU A 273 4.51 -3.44 -12.23
C LEU A 273 3.40 -4.18 -13.02
N PRO A 274 2.63 -5.11 -12.43
CA PRO A 274 1.58 -5.79 -13.19
C PRO A 274 0.43 -4.89 -13.63
N ALA A 275 0.29 -3.68 -13.06
CA ALA A 275 -0.63 -2.67 -13.57
C ALA A 275 -0.21 -2.05 -14.92
N LEU A 276 0.93 -2.45 -15.49
CA LEU A 276 1.25 -2.15 -16.89
C LEU A 276 0.12 -2.63 -17.83
N ILE A 277 -0.53 -3.77 -17.53
CA ILE A 277 -1.67 -4.24 -18.33
C ILE A 277 -2.85 -3.25 -18.30
N PHE A 278 -3.03 -2.54 -17.19
CA PHE A 278 -4.07 -1.52 -17.05
C PHE A 278 -3.77 -0.29 -17.89
N LEU A 279 -2.52 0.18 -17.90
CA LEU A 279 -2.08 1.24 -18.80
C LEU A 279 -2.30 0.84 -20.27
N VAL A 280 -1.85 -0.36 -20.67
CA VAL A 280 -1.96 -0.85 -22.05
C VAL A 280 -3.43 -1.01 -22.47
N ALA A 281 -4.27 -1.57 -21.60
CA ALA A 281 -5.69 -1.75 -21.89
C ALA A 281 -6.40 -0.39 -22.09
N LEU A 282 -6.17 0.59 -21.20
CA LEU A 282 -6.74 1.93 -21.36
C LEU A 282 -6.20 2.63 -22.60
N ALA A 283 -4.90 2.54 -22.86
CA ALA A 283 -4.29 3.12 -24.05
C ALA A 283 -4.92 2.56 -25.34
N GLY A 284 -5.09 1.23 -25.43
CA GLY A 284 -5.68 0.56 -26.58
C GLY A 284 -7.16 0.90 -26.78
N VAL A 285 -7.95 0.93 -25.70
CA VAL A 285 -9.38 1.28 -25.80
C VAL A 285 -9.55 2.75 -26.18
N LEU A 286 -8.82 3.67 -25.52
CA LEU A 286 -8.97 5.11 -25.78
C LEU A 286 -8.43 5.55 -27.14
N TRP A 287 -7.50 4.80 -27.73
CA TRP A 287 -7.05 5.01 -29.12
C TRP A 287 -8.21 4.94 -30.13
N THR A 288 -9.20 4.08 -29.85
CA THR A 288 -10.39 3.94 -30.71
C THR A 288 -11.38 5.09 -30.58
N ARG A 289 -11.21 5.97 -29.57
CA ARG A 289 -12.15 7.04 -29.26
C ARG A 289 -11.80 8.37 -29.92
N ASP A 290 -10.60 8.88 -29.67
CA ASP A 290 -10.08 10.11 -30.28
C ASP A 290 -8.55 10.03 -30.35
N ARG A 291 -8.03 9.83 -31.56
CA ARG A 291 -6.58 9.66 -31.79
C ARG A 291 -5.79 10.95 -31.55
N LYS A 292 -6.38 12.11 -31.80
CA LYS A 292 -5.69 13.39 -31.62
C LYS A 292 -5.53 13.69 -30.14
N ALA A 293 -6.61 13.54 -29.36
CA ALA A 293 -6.53 13.67 -27.91
C ALA A 293 -5.61 12.61 -27.31
N TRP A 294 -5.60 11.39 -27.84
CA TRP A 294 -4.68 10.35 -27.41
C TRP A 294 -3.20 10.75 -27.64
N LEU A 295 -2.85 11.18 -28.86
CA LEU A 295 -1.47 11.54 -29.23
C LEU A 295 -0.97 12.82 -28.55
N CYS A 296 -1.83 13.83 -28.40
CA CYS A 296 -1.42 15.14 -27.87
C CYS A 296 -1.59 15.25 -26.35
N ALA A 297 -2.36 14.36 -25.70
CA ALA A 297 -2.63 14.44 -24.26
C ALA A 297 -2.33 13.15 -23.51
N PHE A 298 -2.91 12.00 -23.87
CA PHE A 298 -2.71 10.75 -23.12
C PHE A 298 -1.27 10.25 -23.22
N LEU A 299 -0.72 10.16 -24.43
CA LEU A 299 0.63 9.62 -24.64
C LEU A 299 1.71 10.49 -23.98
N PRO A 300 1.77 11.82 -24.17
CA PRO A 300 2.78 12.65 -23.51
C PRO A 300 2.68 12.59 -21.98
N ALA A 301 1.46 12.56 -21.44
CA ALA A 301 1.20 12.37 -20.02
C ALA A 301 1.76 11.04 -19.48
N ALA A 302 1.45 9.93 -20.16
CA ALA A 302 1.97 8.63 -19.77
C ALA A 302 3.51 8.58 -19.88
N MET A 303 4.06 9.14 -20.97
CA MET A 303 5.51 9.20 -21.21
C MET A 303 6.24 10.02 -20.15
N LEU A 304 5.64 11.09 -19.61
CA LEU A 304 6.22 11.84 -18.51
C LEU A 304 6.52 10.93 -17.30
N VAL A 305 5.57 10.06 -16.93
CA VAL A 305 5.74 9.13 -15.81
C VAL A 305 6.76 8.05 -16.15
N VAL A 306 6.74 7.51 -17.37
CA VAL A 306 7.71 6.51 -17.84
C VAL A 306 9.13 7.06 -17.80
N VAL A 307 9.34 8.28 -18.32
CA VAL A 307 10.64 8.96 -18.28
C VAL A 307 11.06 9.21 -16.83
N ALA A 308 10.16 9.70 -15.97
CA ALA A 308 10.47 9.94 -14.57
C ALA A 308 10.85 8.63 -13.82
N PHE A 309 10.17 7.52 -14.12
CA PHE A 309 10.50 6.21 -13.55
C PHE A 309 11.92 5.79 -13.92
N PHE A 310 12.28 5.83 -15.20
CA PHE A 310 13.62 5.44 -15.64
C PHE A 310 14.71 6.43 -15.21
N ALA A 311 14.42 7.74 -15.26
CA ALA A 311 15.35 8.78 -14.83
C ALA A 311 15.67 8.68 -13.33
N THR A 312 14.69 8.38 -12.48
CA THR A 312 14.92 8.18 -11.05
C THR A 312 15.69 6.88 -10.76
N ASN A 313 15.45 5.80 -11.52
CA ASN A 313 16.29 4.59 -11.43
C ASN A 313 17.74 4.89 -11.81
N TYR A 314 17.96 5.61 -12.91
CA TYR A 314 19.31 6.00 -13.32
C TYR A 314 19.98 6.92 -12.30
N ALA A 315 19.23 7.87 -11.73
CA ALA A 315 19.72 8.77 -10.70
C ALA A 315 20.21 7.99 -9.46
N ALA A 316 19.43 7.00 -9.02
CA ALA A 316 19.73 6.19 -7.83
C ALA A 316 20.80 5.13 -8.07
N HIS A 317 20.74 4.41 -9.19
CA HIS A 317 21.47 3.15 -9.36
C HIS A 317 22.46 3.16 -10.53
N ASN A 318 22.57 4.27 -11.27
CA ASN A 318 23.37 4.38 -12.50
C ASN A 318 22.97 3.38 -13.62
N VAL A 319 21.77 2.80 -13.51
CA VAL A 319 21.16 1.90 -14.50
C VAL A 319 19.66 2.19 -14.62
N LEU A 320 19.05 1.82 -15.76
CA LEU A 320 17.62 2.05 -16.00
C LEU A 320 16.73 0.97 -15.37
N THR A 321 17.28 -0.22 -15.12
CA THR A 321 16.52 -1.34 -14.56
C THR A 321 16.34 -1.17 -13.05
N PRO A 322 15.12 -1.42 -12.52
CA PRO A 322 14.87 -1.34 -11.09
C PRO A 322 15.55 -2.46 -10.30
N PRO A 323 15.83 -2.26 -9.00
CA PRO A 323 16.58 -3.21 -8.17
C PRO A 323 16.06 -4.66 -8.21
N TYR A 324 14.75 -4.86 -8.22
CA TYR A 324 14.17 -6.21 -8.19
C TYR A 324 14.47 -7.05 -9.45
N MET A 325 14.92 -6.44 -10.56
CA MET A 325 15.35 -7.18 -11.76
C MET A 325 16.73 -7.81 -11.61
N HIS A 326 17.50 -7.41 -10.60
CA HIS A 326 18.83 -7.92 -10.26
C HIS A 326 18.77 -9.01 -9.19
N LYS A 327 17.61 -9.65 -9.03
CA LYS A 327 17.40 -10.73 -8.06
C LYS A 327 17.56 -12.08 -8.74
N GLY A 328 18.41 -12.94 -8.17
CA GLY A 328 18.54 -14.33 -8.63
C GLY A 328 19.12 -14.48 -10.03
N THR A 329 20.01 -13.57 -10.43
CA THR A 329 20.76 -13.64 -11.69
C THR A 329 21.78 -14.79 -11.63
N ASP A 330 22.00 -15.47 -12.77
CA ASP A 330 22.99 -16.55 -12.87
C ASP A 330 24.43 -16.03 -12.69
N ASN A 331 24.64 -14.74 -12.95
CA ASN A 331 25.88 -14.03 -12.64
C ASN A 331 25.82 -13.49 -11.19
N PRO A 332 26.65 -13.99 -10.26
CA PRO A 332 26.68 -13.52 -8.87
C PRO A 332 27.03 -12.03 -8.74
N GLU A 333 27.81 -11.48 -9.68
CA GLU A 333 28.18 -10.05 -9.65
C GLU A 333 27.00 -9.13 -10.00
N GLU A 334 26.00 -9.65 -10.72
CA GLU A 334 24.77 -8.93 -11.05
C GLU A 334 23.68 -9.11 -9.99
N ASN A 335 23.88 -10.01 -9.02
CA ASN A 335 22.88 -10.29 -7.99
C ASN A 335 23.02 -9.30 -6.82
N TRP A 336 22.34 -8.16 -6.91
CA TRP A 336 22.43 -7.10 -5.89
C TRP A 336 21.85 -7.48 -4.52
N TYR A 337 21.22 -8.66 -4.40
CA TYR A 337 20.68 -9.17 -3.14
C TYR A 337 21.67 -10.07 -2.39
N ASP A 338 22.79 -10.43 -3.02
CA ASP A 338 23.84 -11.26 -2.46
C ASP A 338 25.05 -10.40 -2.04
N TYR A 339 25.12 -10.06 -0.75
CA TYR A 339 26.19 -9.20 -0.22
C TYR A 339 26.42 -9.40 1.28
N THR A 340 27.56 -8.90 1.75
CA THR A 340 27.84 -8.61 3.17
C THR A 340 28.00 -7.11 3.38
N TYR A 341 27.76 -6.65 4.60
CA TYR A 341 27.92 -5.25 4.98
C TYR A 341 28.31 -5.13 6.45
N ILE A 342 28.96 -4.04 6.82
CA ILE A 342 29.35 -3.77 8.20
C ILE A 342 28.28 -2.87 8.83
N LEU A 343 27.72 -3.31 9.97
CA LEU A 343 26.82 -2.50 10.78
C LEU A 343 27.37 -2.42 12.20
N GLU A 344 27.67 -1.20 12.66
CA GLU A 344 28.21 -0.94 14.01
C GLU A 344 29.46 -1.79 14.32
N GLY A 345 30.37 -1.91 13.35
CA GLY A 345 31.63 -2.66 13.47
C GLY A 345 31.49 -4.18 13.38
N LYS A 346 30.30 -4.70 13.08
CA LYS A 346 30.05 -6.14 12.90
C LYS A 346 29.67 -6.44 11.46
N GLU A 347 30.33 -7.42 10.86
CA GLU A 347 29.93 -7.94 9.57
C GLU A 347 28.58 -8.66 9.67
N ARG A 348 27.72 -8.41 8.68
CA ARG A 348 26.39 -8.99 8.54
C ARG A 348 26.19 -9.47 7.12
N GLU A 349 25.47 -10.57 6.98
CA GLU A 349 25.04 -11.07 5.69
C GLU A 349 23.68 -10.49 5.28
N SER A 350 23.46 -10.37 3.97
CA SER A 350 22.15 -10.07 3.42
C SER A 350 21.11 -11.11 3.84
N TYR A 351 19.95 -10.65 4.31
CA TYR A 351 18.80 -11.50 4.65
C TYR A 351 18.38 -12.41 3.48
N TRP A 352 18.62 -11.96 2.24
CA TRP A 352 18.17 -12.67 1.04
C TRP A 352 19.03 -13.86 0.66
N ARG A 353 20.21 -14.02 1.28
CA ARG A 353 21.05 -15.24 1.17
C ARG A 353 20.40 -16.43 1.87
N ASP A 354 19.87 -16.21 3.08
CA ASP A 354 19.20 -17.24 3.88
C ASP A 354 17.78 -16.79 4.26
N ARG A 355 16.85 -16.99 3.33
CA ARG A 355 15.46 -16.55 3.45
C ARG A 355 14.73 -17.32 4.53
N GLN A 356 13.90 -16.61 5.31
CA GLN A 356 13.18 -17.19 6.44
C GLN A 356 11.67 -17.15 6.26
N GLY A 357 10.98 -18.10 6.89
CA GLY A 357 9.51 -18.14 6.93
C GLY A 357 8.87 -18.10 5.54
N ILE A 358 7.93 -17.19 5.34
CA ILE A 358 7.13 -17.08 4.10
C ILE A 358 7.99 -16.69 2.88
N ASP A 359 9.13 -16.03 3.09
CA ASP A 359 10.04 -15.58 2.02
C ASP A 359 10.88 -16.72 1.43
N ARG A 360 10.83 -17.93 2.02
CA ARG A 360 11.32 -19.16 1.35
C ARG A 360 10.49 -19.53 0.13
N GLY A 361 9.24 -19.05 0.08
CA GLY A 361 8.28 -19.34 -0.96
C GLY A 361 7.59 -20.69 -0.77
N GLU A 362 6.33 -20.77 -1.19
CA GLU A 362 5.54 -21.99 -1.18
C GLU A 362 6.03 -22.96 -2.26
N PRO A 363 6.51 -24.17 -1.91
CA PRO A 363 6.98 -25.15 -2.89
C PRO A 363 5.90 -25.61 -3.87
N SER A 364 4.66 -25.77 -3.40
CA SER A 364 3.54 -26.27 -4.21
C SER A 364 2.77 -25.14 -4.90
N ARG A 365 2.78 -25.12 -6.25
CA ARG A 365 2.00 -24.12 -7.02
C ARG A 365 0.50 -24.19 -6.74
N SER A 366 -0.03 -25.40 -6.50
CA SER A 366 -1.45 -25.58 -6.20
C SER A 366 -1.81 -25.10 -4.79
N ALA A 367 -0.97 -25.38 -3.79
CA ALA A 367 -1.15 -24.83 -2.44
C ALA A 367 -1.07 -23.31 -2.46
N TYR A 368 -0.09 -22.76 -3.21
CA TYR A 368 0.04 -21.33 -3.41
C TYR A 368 -1.22 -20.71 -4.01
N ALA A 369 -1.71 -21.28 -5.11
CA ALA A 369 -2.94 -20.84 -5.77
C ALA A 369 -4.14 -20.88 -4.82
N PHE A 370 -4.32 -21.99 -4.10
CA PHE A 370 -5.40 -22.16 -3.14
C PHE A 370 -5.36 -21.08 -2.05
N HIS A 371 -4.21 -20.87 -1.42
CA HIS A 371 -4.06 -19.91 -0.34
C HIS A 371 -4.06 -18.45 -0.79
N VAL A 372 -3.75 -18.15 -2.06
CA VAL A 372 -3.92 -16.83 -2.69
C VAL A 372 -5.38 -16.54 -3.05
N LEU A 373 -6.18 -17.55 -3.42
CA LEU A 373 -7.57 -17.34 -3.83
C LEU A 373 -8.55 -17.45 -2.66
N VAL A 374 -8.53 -18.54 -1.90
CA VAL A 374 -9.56 -18.90 -0.91
C VAL A 374 -9.01 -19.36 0.44
N GLY A 375 -7.70 -19.56 0.57
CA GLY A 375 -7.09 -19.95 1.85
C GLY A 375 -6.66 -18.76 2.69
N HIS A 376 -5.52 -18.86 3.36
CA HIS A 376 -5.18 -17.95 4.46
C HIS A 376 -4.88 -16.50 4.02
N HIS A 377 -4.24 -16.28 2.86
CA HIS A 377 -4.03 -14.95 2.28
C HIS A 377 -5.07 -14.63 1.18
N GLY A 378 -6.18 -15.38 1.17
CA GLY A 378 -7.07 -15.48 0.02
C GLY A 378 -7.79 -14.18 -0.33
N ILE A 379 -7.80 -13.83 -1.62
CA ILE A 379 -8.56 -12.71 -2.17
C ILE A 379 -10.04 -12.82 -1.81
N PHE A 380 -10.64 -14.01 -1.96
CA PHE A 380 -12.08 -14.23 -1.73
C PHE A 380 -12.41 -14.62 -0.29
N SER A 381 -11.50 -15.27 0.45
CA SER A 381 -11.77 -15.65 1.83
C SER A 381 -11.63 -14.49 2.81
N LEU A 382 -10.67 -13.60 2.59
CA LEU A 382 -10.51 -12.40 3.40
C LEU A 382 -11.48 -11.29 2.95
N THR A 383 -11.82 -11.22 1.67
CA THR A 383 -12.69 -10.16 1.12
C THR A 383 -13.81 -10.76 0.25
N PRO A 384 -14.77 -11.51 0.84
CA PRO A 384 -15.81 -12.22 0.10
C PRO A 384 -16.72 -11.35 -0.77
N VAL A 385 -16.78 -10.03 -0.56
CA VAL A 385 -17.48 -9.11 -1.49
C VAL A 385 -16.91 -9.15 -2.92
N TRP A 386 -15.68 -9.63 -3.11
CA TRP A 386 -15.12 -9.85 -4.45
C TRP A 386 -15.84 -10.96 -5.23
N LEU A 387 -16.52 -11.89 -4.57
CA LEU A 387 -17.40 -12.85 -5.26
C LEU A 387 -18.58 -12.16 -5.95
N ILE A 388 -19.16 -11.15 -5.29
CA ILE A 388 -20.21 -10.29 -5.87
C ILE A 388 -19.65 -9.50 -7.06
N SER A 389 -18.38 -9.10 -6.97
CA SER A 389 -17.69 -8.39 -8.06
C SER A 389 -17.51 -9.28 -9.29
N MET A 390 -17.07 -10.52 -9.10
CA MET A 390 -16.93 -11.47 -10.22
C MET A 390 -18.29 -11.77 -10.87
N LEU A 391 -19.34 -12.00 -10.06
CA LEU A 391 -20.69 -12.18 -10.57
C LEU A 391 -21.15 -10.94 -11.38
N GLY A 392 -20.98 -9.74 -10.82
CA GLY A 392 -21.42 -8.51 -11.49
C GLY A 392 -20.66 -8.23 -12.79
N LEU A 393 -19.36 -8.54 -12.85
CA LEU A 393 -18.58 -8.46 -14.09
C LEU A 393 -19.08 -9.44 -15.15
N VAL A 394 -19.41 -10.68 -14.77
CA VAL A 394 -20.04 -11.64 -15.69
C VAL A 394 -21.38 -11.11 -16.19
N LEU A 395 -22.22 -10.56 -15.30
CA LEU A 395 -23.50 -9.98 -15.68
C LEU A 395 -23.35 -8.82 -16.68
N TRP A 396 -22.43 -7.89 -16.46
CA TRP A 396 -22.14 -6.81 -17.43
C TRP A 396 -21.53 -7.33 -18.73
N SER A 397 -20.71 -8.39 -18.69
CA SER A 397 -20.13 -8.98 -19.90
C SER A 397 -21.19 -9.55 -20.86
N LEU A 398 -22.33 -9.96 -20.30
CA LEU A 398 -23.46 -10.53 -21.04
C LEU A 398 -24.51 -9.47 -21.45
N GLN A 399 -24.35 -8.20 -21.05
CA GLN A 399 -25.27 -7.14 -21.45
C GLN A 399 -25.03 -6.68 -22.89
N GLU A 400 -26.10 -6.17 -23.51
CA GLU A 400 -26.05 -5.59 -24.86
C GLU A 400 -25.32 -4.25 -24.92
N ASP A 401 -25.27 -3.51 -23.80
CA ASP A 401 -24.53 -2.25 -23.67
C ASP A 401 -23.03 -2.49 -23.87
N LYS A 402 -22.56 -2.15 -25.08
CA LYS A 402 -21.16 -2.31 -25.49
C LYS A 402 -20.19 -1.61 -24.54
N SER A 403 -20.57 -0.47 -23.97
CA SER A 403 -19.68 0.32 -23.11
C SER A 403 -19.45 -0.37 -21.78
N LYS A 404 -20.51 -0.87 -21.14
CA LYS A 404 -20.42 -1.67 -19.91
C LYS A 404 -19.71 -3.00 -20.15
N ARG A 405 -19.99 -3.65 -21.29
CA ARG A 405 -19.34 -4.89 -21.68
C ARG A 405 -17.83 -4.73 -21.85
N VAL A 406 -17.37 -3.67 -22.51
CA VAL A 406 -15.93 -3.38 -22.68
C VAL A 406 -15.26 -3.17 -21.32
N LEU A 407 -15.88 -2.39 -20.42
CA LEU A 407 -15.35 -2.19 -19.07
C LEU A 407 -15.25 -3.53 -18.31
N ALA A 408 -16.30 -4.34 -18.33
CA ALA A 408 -16.33 -5.60 -17.62
C ALA A 408 -15.32 -6.62 -18.16
N LEU A 409 -15.26 -6.79 -19.48
CA LEU A 409 -14.28 -7.68 -20.13
C LEU A 409 -12.84 -7.21 -19.89
N GLY A 410 -12.60 -5.89 -19.90
CA GLY A 410 -11.31 -5.32 -19.55
C GLY A 410 -10.90 -5.69 -18.12
N ILE A 411 -11.78 -5.46 -17.14
CA ILE A 411 -11.49 -5.78 -15.73
C ILE A 411 -11.28 -7.29 -15.53
N LEU A 412 -12.11 -8.15 -16.13
CA LEU A 412 -11.95 -9.61 -16.07
C LEU A 412 -10.63 -10.06 -16.70
N GLY A 413 -10.33 -9.58 -17.91
CA GLY A 413 -9.09 -9.91 -18.62
C GLY A 413 -7.86 -9.52 -17.81
N MET A 414 -7.81 -8.29 -17.29
CA MET A 414 -6.71 -7.83 -16.44
C MET A 414 -6.58 -8.63 -15.15
N THR A 415 -7.72 -8.97 -14.52
CA THR A 415 -7.74 -9.83 -13.32
C THR A 415 -7.11 -11.18 -13.61
N ILE A 416 -7.50 -11.83 -14.71
CA ILE A 416 -6.95 -13.13 -15.14
C ILE A 416 -5.45 -13.00 -15.43
N VAL A 417 -5.04 -12.01 -16.21
CA VAL A 417 -3.62 -11.79 -16.56
C VAL A 417 -2.76 -11.63 -15.30
N CYS A 418 -3.21 -10.83 -14.33
CA CYS A 418 -2.45 -10.63 -13.10
C CYS A 418 -2.42 -11.89 -12.22
N LEU A 419 -3.53 -12.62 -12.10
CA LEU A 419 -3.56 -13.89 -11.37
C LEU A 419 -2.66 -14.94 -12.02
N VAL A 420 -2.67 -15.06 -13.35
CA VAL A 420 -1.77 -15.95 -14.09
C VAL A 420 -0.32 -15.55 -13.86
N PHE A 421 0.00 -14.25 -13.92
CA PHE A 421 1.34 -13.76 -13.65
C PHE A 421 1.80 -14.14 -12.23
N TYR A 422 1.01 -13.84 -11.20
CA TYR A 422 1.42 -14.06 -9.82
C TYR A 422 1.41 -15.53 -9.39
N ILE A 423 0.44 -16.32 -9.85
CA ILE A 423 0.26 -17.73 -9.42
C ILE A 423 1.02 -18.68 -10.34
N GLY A 424 0.98 -18.44 -11.66
CA GLY A 424 1.50 -19.37 -12.66
C GLY A 424 2.93 -19.11 -13.10
N LEU A 425 3.34 -17.84 -13.19
CA LEU A 425 4.62 -17.45 -13.80
C LEU A 425 5.73 -17.10 -12.81
N ARG A 426 5.41 -16.84 -11.53
CA ARG A 426 6.43 -16.49 -10.53
C ARG A 426 7.32 -17.68 -10.15
N PRO A 427 8.64 -17.46 -9.97
CA PRO A 427 9.55 -18.48 -9.46
C PRO A 427 9.26 -18.79 -7.99
N LEU A 428 9.90 -19.86 -7.46
CA LEU A 428 9.73 -20.32 -6.08
C LEU A 428 9.81 -19.19 -5.07
N GLU A 429 10.85 -18.39 -5.20
CA GLU A 429 11.21 -17.31 -4.28
C GLU A 429 10.22 -16.15 -4.18
N ASP A 430 9.31 -16.04 -5.14
CA ASP A 430 8.28 -15.02 -5.14
C ASP A 430 6.89 -15.61 -4.87
N ARG A 431 6.82 -16.88 -4.47
CA ARG A 431 5.59 -17.50 -3.97
C ARG A 431 5.43 -17.27 -2.47
N ASN A 432 5.62 -16.04 -2.02
CA ASN A 432 5.60 -15.65 -0.60
C ASN A 432 4.27 -15.00 -0.16
N TYR A 433 3.21 -15.12 -0.96
CA TYR A 433 1.86 -14.61 -0.67
C TYR A 433 1.79 -13.08 -0.50
N GLY A 434 2.76 -12.35 -1.03
CA GLY A 434 2.89 -10.92 -0.77
C GLY A 434 3.60 -10.61 0.54
N GLY A 435 4.35 -11.56 1.12
CA GLY A 435 5.10 -11.41 2.37
C GLY A 435 4.23 -11.46 3.62
N VAL A 436 4.83 -11.16 4.78
CA VAL A 436 4.12 -11.10 6.07
C VAL A 436 3.19 -9.89 6.13
N CYS A 437 1.97 -10.05 5.63
CA CYS A 437 0.95 -9.00 5.62
C CYS A 437 -0.47 -9.56 5.57
N SER A 438 -1.45 -8.72 5.88
CA SER A 438 -2.86 -9.12 5.89
C SER A 438 -3.46 -9.07 4.50
N GLY A 439 -3.38 -10.21 3.81
CA GLY A 439 -3.97 -10.47 2.50
C GLY A 439 -2.98 -10.37 1.34
N PHE A 440 -3.42 -10.80 0.15
CA PHE A 440 -2.58 -10.82 -1.05
C PHE A 440 -2.39 -9.41 -1.64
N ARG A 441 -1.49 -8.62 -1.02
CA ARG A 441 -1.35 -7.18 -1.23
C ARG A 441 -1.06 -6.74 -2.67
N TRP A 442 -0.47 -7.62 -3.47
CA TRP A 442 -0.16 -7.38 -4.87
C TRP A 442 -1.40 -7.13 -5.74
N MET A 443 -2.59 -7.54 -5.29
CA MET A 443 -3.85 -7.28 -5.99
C MET A 443 -4.63 -6.08 -5.44
N PHE A 444 -4.12 -5.36 -4.42
CA PHE A 444 -4.92 -4.30 -3.77
C PHE A 444 -5.19 -3.10 -4.67
N TRP A 445 -4.31 -2.82 -5.64
CA TRP A 445 -4.51 -1.75 -6.61
C TRP A 445 -5.73 -1.98 -7.53
N PHE A 446 -6.24 -3.22 -7.63
CA PHE A 446 -7.46 -3.57 -8.37
C PHE A 446 -8.75 -3.26 -7.62
N ALA A 447 -8.72 -2.96 -6.32
CA ALA A 447 -9.93 -2.75 -5.54
C ALA A 447 -10.94 -1.78 -6.19
N PRO A 448 -10.53 -0.64 -6.78
CA PRO A 448 -11.45 0.24 -7.51
C PRO A 448 -12.16 -0.44 -8.67
N CYS A 449 -11.44 -1.25 -9.46
CA CYS A 449 -12.01 -2.00 -10.59
C CYS A 449 -13.06 -3.01 -10.10
N TRP A 450 -12.74 -3.78 -9.06
CA TRP A 450 -13.66 -4.79 -8.52
C TRP A 450 -14.87 -4.15 -7.83
N LEU A 451 -14.71 -3.02 -7.16
CA LEU A 451 -15.82 -2.23 -6.60
C LEU A 451 -16.81 -1.77 -7.69
N LEU A 452 -16.34 -1.34 -8.86
CA LEU A 452 -17.26 -1.06 -9.97
C LEU A 452 -17.94 -2.35 -10.47
N GLY A 453 -17.16 -3.43 -10.54
CA GLY A 453 -17.63 -4.75 -11.01
C GLY A 453 -18.77 -5.36 -10.21
N MET A 454 -18.96 -5.03 -8.93
CA MET A 454 -20.07 -5.57 -8.11
C MET A 454 -21.43 -4.92 -8.36
N LEU A 455 -21.47 -3.71 -8.94
CA LEU A 455 -22.71 -2.94 -9.12
C LEU A 455 -23.86 -3.75 -9.76
N PRO A 456 -23.65 -4.52 -10.84
CA PRO A 456 -24.75 -5.21 -11.53
C PRO A 456 -25.36 -6.34 -10.71
N ALA A 457 -24.52 -7.05 -9.95
CA ALA A 457 -24.99 -8.09 -9.05
C ALA A 457 -25.77 -7.46 -7.89
N LEU A 458 -25.27 -6.37 -7.32
CA LEU A 458 -25.95 -5.65 -6.24
C LEU A 458 -27.28 -5.02 -6.68
N ASP A 459 -27.36 -4.54 -7.92
CA ASP A 459 -28.59 -4.03 -8.51
C ASP A 459 -29.66 -5.13 -8.60
N ARG A 460 -29.27 -6.37 -8.95
CA ARG A 460 -30.19 -7.52 -8.90
C ARG A 460 -30.53 -7.95 -7.47
N PHE A 461 -29.57 -7.85 -6.55
CA PHE A 461 -29.79 -8.20 -5.15
C PHE A 461 -30.74 -7.21 -4.46
N ALA A 462 -30.84 -5.99 -4.97
CA ALA A 462 -31.72 -4.97 -4.41
C ALA A 462 -33.18 -5.45 -4.32
N ASP A 463 -33.66 -6.30 -5.22
CA ASP A 463 -35.07 -6.72 -5.19
C ASP A 463 -35.37 -7.89 -4.24
N SER A 464 -34.33 -8.50 -3.65
CA SER A 464 -34.46 -9.69 -2.80
C SER A 464 -33.85 -9.49 -1.42
N ARG A 465 -34.68 -9.59 -0.37
CA ARG A 465 -34.22 -9.54 1.02
C ARG A 465 -33.15 -10.60 1.32
N GLY A 466 -33.29 -11.81 0.78
CA GLY A 466 -32.32 -12.89 0.98
C GLY A 466 -30.94 -12.54 0.42
N TRP A 467 -30.89 -12.04 -0.82
CA TRP A 467 -29.63 -11.65 -1.45
C TRP A 467 -29.00 -10.41 -0.82
N ARG A 468 -29.81 -9.45 -0.34
CA ARG A 468 -29.30 -8.33 0.49
C ARG A 468 -28.63 -8.85 1.76
N MET A 469 -29.22 -9.83 2.45
CA MET A 469 -28.63 -10.43 3.65
C MET A 469 -27.30 -11.15 3.34
N VAL A 470 -27.23 -11.92 2.27
CA VAL A 470 -25.97 -12.56 1.82
C VAL A 470 -24.90 -11.51 1.56
N ALA A 471 -25.23 -10.43 0.85
CA ALA A 471 -24.30 -9.34 0.58
C ALA A 471 -23.82 -8.66 1.88
N LEU A 472 -24.71 -8.43 2.83
CA LEU A 472 -24.36 -7.87 4.14
C LEU A 472 -23.43 -8.78 4.94
N VAL A 473 -23.64 -10.10 4.91
CA VAL A 473 -22.72 -11.06 5.55
C VAL A 473 -21.33 -11.00 4.91
N PHE A 474 -21.25 -10.92 3.59
CA PHE A 474 -19.97 -10.78 2.89
C PHE A 474 -19.28 -9.45 3.22
N LEU A 475 -20.03 -8.35 3.30
CA LEU A 475 -19.49 -7.06 3.75
C LEU A 475 -18.99 -7.13 5.20
N MET A 476 -19.75 -7.75 6.10
CA MET A 476 -19.35 -7.92 7.51
C MET A 476 -18.03 -8.69 7.62
N MET A 477 -17.89 -9.81 6.91
CA MET A 477 -16.65 -10.61 6.89
C MET A 477 -15.47 -9.82 6.28
N SER A 478 -15.72 -9.08 5.20
CA SER A 478 -14.69 -8.26 4.55
C SER A 478 -14.23 -7.12 5.46
N ALA A 479 -15.16 -6.45 6.13
CA ALA A 479 -14.88 -5.39 7.10
C ALA A 479 -14.17 -5.93 8.35
N PHE A 480 -14.50 -7.15 8.79
CA PHE A 480 -13.75 -7.84 9.84
C PHE A 480 -12.30 -8.08 9.43
N SER A 481 -12.05 -8.62 8.24
CA SER A 481 -10.69 -8.81 7.71
C SER A 481 -9.92 -7.50 7.58
N ALA A 482 -10.56 -6.42 7.12
CA ALA A 482 -9.97 -5.08 7.03
C ALA A 482 -9.76 -4.41 8.40
N SER A 483 -10.46 -4.86 9.44
CA SER A 483 -10.29 -4.33 10.79
C SER A 483 -9.30 -5.14 11.63
N PHE A 484 -9.12 -6.43 11.34
CA PHE A 484 -8.27 -7.34 12.09
C PHE A 484 -6.81 -6.85 12.25
N PRO A 485 -6.10 -6.40 11.21
CA PRO A 485 -4.77 -5.83 11.35
C PRO A 485 -4.81 -4.36 11.78
N THR A 486 -5.63 -4.02 12.79
CA THR A 486 -5.96 -2.64 13.19
C THR A 486 -4.73 -1.73 13.30
N TRP A 487 -3.66 -2.25 13.91
CA TRP A 487 -2.47 -1.46 14.26
C TRP A 487 -1.31 -1.65 13.32
N ASN A 488 -1.20 -2.80 12.66
CA ASN A 488 -0.05 -3.05 11.80
C ASN A 488 -0.49 -4.01 10.67
N PRO A 489 -0.50 -3.55 9.41
CA PRO A 489 -0.85 -4.40 8.27
C PRO A 489 0.21 -5.46 7.97
N TRP A 490 1.44 -5.31 8.48
CA TRP A 490 2.56 -6.24 8.32
C TRP A 490 2.49 -7.40 9.33
N ARG A 491 1.36 -8.11 9.33
CA ARG A 491 1.11 -9.32 10.10
C ARG A 491 0.25 -10.29 9.31
N HIS A 492 0.37 -11.58 9.61
CA HIS A 492 -0.48 -12.58 8.99
C HIS A 492 -1.98 -12.32 9.24
N PRO A 493 -2.84 -12.63 8.26
CA PRO A 493 -4.28 -12.44 8.36
C PRO A 493 -4.90 -13.41 9.37
N TRP A 494 -6.14 -13.12 9.80
CA TRP A 494 -6.80 -13.90 10.85
C TRP A 494 -7.00 -15.38 10.50
N ILE A 495 -7.23 -15.71 9.23
CA ILE A 495 -7.35 -17.12 8.80
C ILE A 495 -6.04 -17.86 9.03
N TYR A 496 -4.90 -17.24 8.71
CA TYR A 496 -3.58 -17.83 8.97
C TYR A 496 -3.38 -18.10 10.46
N ARG A 497 -3.70 -17.11 11.31
CA ARG A 497 -3.62 -17.23 12.77
C ARG A 497 -4.54 -18.31 13.32
N LEU A 498 -5.73 -18.46 12.74
CA LEU A 498 -6.67 -19.50 13.11
C LEU A 498 -6.11 -20.90 12.80
N ILE A 499 -5.48 -21.06 11.64
CA ILE A 499 -4.79 -22.31 11.26
C ILE A 499 -3.65 -22.58 12.24
N GLU A 500 -2.79 -21.59 12.54
CA GLU A 500 -1.71 -21.74 13.53
C GLU A 500 -2.23 -22.17 14.92
N TYR A 501 -3.39 -21.64 15.35
CA TYR A 501 -3.98 -22.01 16.64
C TYR A 501 -4.64 -23.39 16.64
N ALA A 502 -5.04 -23.89 15.47
CA ALA A 502 -5.67 -25.20 15.33
C ALA A 502 -4.66 -26.36 15.33
N GLY A 503 -3.37 -26.08 15.11
CA GLY A 503 -2.29 -27.07 15.02
C GLY A 503 -1.90 -27.34 13.58
#